data_AF-A0A816TNQ7-F1
#
_entry.id   AF-A0A816TNQ7-F1
#
_cell.length_a   1.000
_cell.length_b   1.000
_cell.length_c   1.000
_cell.angle_alpha   90.00
_cell.angle_beta   90.00
_cell.angle_gamma   90.00
#
_symmetry.space_group_name_H-M   'P 1'
#
loop_
_entity.id
_entity.type
_entity.pdbx_description
1 polymer ?
#
loop_
_entity_poly.entity_id
_entity_poly.type
_entity_poly.pdbx_seq_one_letter_code
_entity_poly.pdbx_strand_id
1 'polypeptide(L)' 'MSKLTFTPLTKLRPYKNNRQVQVKCLHSWQQKNTFWRGFIQDDFS' A
#
# COMPACT_ATOMS: atom_id res chain seq x y z
N MET A 1 -16.25 -20.53 10.04
CA MET A 1 -15.47 -19.32 9.69
C MET A 1 -14.19 -19.32 10.50
N SER A 2 -13.01 -19.32 9.88
CA SER A 2 -11.74 -19.23 10.61
C SER A 2 -11.59 -17.82 11.18
N LYS A 3 -11.36 -17.71 12.50
CA LYS A 3 -11.20 -16.43 13.20
C LYS A 3 -9.97 -15.69 12.65
N LEU A 4 -10.17 -14.59 11.93
CA LEU A 4 -9.09 -13.72 11.48
C LEU A 4 -8.39 -13.14 12.71
N THR A 5 -7.13 -13.50 12.90
CA THR A 5 -6.32 -13.03 14.03
C THR A 5 -5.36 -11.97 13.52
N PHE A 6 -5.66 -10.71 13.81
CA PHE A 6 -4.80 -9.59 13.44
C PHE A 6 -3.64 -9.46 14.43
N THR A 7 -2.42 -9.35 13.89
CA THR A 7 -1.22 -9.13 14.69
C THR A 7 -0.98 -7.63 14.85
N PRO A 8 -0.73 -7.12 16.07
CA PRO A 8 -0.37 -5.71 16.25
C PRO A 8 1.00 -5.42 15.62
N LEU A 9 1.13 -4.21 15.05
CA LEU A 9 2.32 -3.78 14.30
C LEU A 9 3.61 -3.94 15.12
N THR A 10 3.57 -3.66 16.42
CA THR A 10 4.70 -3.77 17.35
C THR A 10 5.23 -5.19 17.56
N LYS A 11 4.48 -6.22 17.16
CA LYS A 11 4.87 -7.63 17.26
C LYS A 11 5.40 -8.20 15.95
N LEU A 12 5.45 -7.39 14.89
CA LEU A 12 6.03 -7.80 13.62
C LEU A 12 7.55 -7.93 13.77
N ARG A 13 8.10 -8.95 13.11
CA ARG A 13 9.55 -9.15 12.99
C ARG A 13 9.87 -9.34 11.51
N PRO A 14 11.02 -8.84 11.04
CA PRO A 14 11.49 -9.12 9.69
C PRO A 14 11.49 -10.63 9.40
N TYR A 15 11.18 -11.00 8.16
CA TYR A 15 11.27 -12.37 7.63
C TYR A 15 10.42 -13.45 8.35
N LYS A 16 9.41 -13.05 9.13
CA LYS A 16 8.49 -14.00 9.79
C LYS A 16 7.32 -14.36 8.87
N ASN A 17 6.77 -15.58 9.03
CA ASN A 17 5.63 -16.15 8.28
C ASN A 17 4.47 -15.16 8.04
N ASN A 18 3.60 -15.53 7.10
CA ASN A 18 2.38 -14.80 6.72
C ASN A 18 1.54 -14.38 7.94
N ARG A 19 1.42 -13.07 8.15
CA ARG A 19 0.61 -12.46 9.21
C ARG A 19 -0.32 -11.43 8.60
N GLN A 20 -1.53 -11.36 9.14
CA GLN A 20 -2.48 -10.30 8.80
C GLN A 20 -2.36 -9.17 9.80
N VAL A 21 -2.39 -7.94 9.29
CA VAL A 21 -2.24 -6.70 10.06
C VAL A 21 -3.32 -5.74 9.61
N GLN A 22 -3.97 -5.08 10.56
CA GLN A 22 -4.92 -4.00 10.29
C GLN A 22 -4.28 -2.67 10.66
N VAL A 23 -4.28 -1.71 9.75
CA VAL A 23 -3.67 -0.39 9.94
C VAL A 23 -4.60 0.72 9.44
N LYS A 24 -4.46 1.92 10.01
CA LYS A 24 -5.06 3.14 9.47
C LYS A 24 -3.97 3.93 8.73
N CYS A 25 -4.22 4.26 7.47
CA CYS A 25 -3.35 5.18 6.74
C CYS A 25 -3.54 6.59 7.30
N LEU A 26 -2.45 7.21 7.78
CA LEU A 26 -2.49 8.58 8.32
C LEU A 26 -2.04 9.61 7.28
N HIS A 27 -1.09 9.22 6.42
CA HIS A 27 -0.56 10.08 5.37
C HIS A 27 -0.46 9.25 4.08
N SER A 28 -1.10 9.74 3.02
CA SER A 28 -0.87 9.24 1.68
C SER A 28 0.14 10.16 1.00
N TRP A 29 1.14 9.56 0.37
CA TRP A 29 2.05 10.26 -0.51
C TRP A 29 1.80 9.77 -1.93
N GLN A 30 1.65 10.71 -2.86
CA GLN A 30 1.56 10.42 -4.28
C GLN A 30 2.83 10.92 -4.94
N GLN A 31 3.58 10.01 -5.57
CA GLN A 31 4.66 10.40 -6.45
C GLN A 31 4.07 11.08 -7.68
N LYS A 32 4.28 12.38 -7.83
CA LYS A 32 4.08 13.03 -9.12
C LYS A 32 5.20 12.55 -10.04
N ASN A 33 4.92 11.55 -10.86
CA ASN A 33 5.78 11.25 -12.01
C ASN A 33 5.61 12.40 -12.99
N THR A 34 6.44 13.42 -12.88
CA THR A 34 6.58 14.39 -13.95
C THR A 34 7.45 13.75 -15.03
N PHE A 35 6.84 12.85 -15.79
CA PHE A 35 7.42 12.33 -17.02
C PHE A 35 7.38 13.45 -18.06
N TRP A 36 8.33 14.38 -17.99
CA TRP A 36 8.59 15.30 -19.11
C TRP A 36 9.28 14.53 -20.22
N ARG A 37 8.51 13.70 -20.93
CA ARG A 37 8.90 13.23 -22.25
C ARG A 37 7.64 13.28 -23.09
N GLY A 38 7.59 14.27 -23.98
CA GLY A 38 6.39 14.67 -24.70
C GLY A 38 5.69 13.54 -25.47
N PHE A 39 4.42 13.82 -25.80
CA PHE A 39 3.49 13.02 -26.61
C PHE A 39 3.01 11.76 -25.85
N ILE A 40 1.73 11.52 -25.55
CA ILE A 40 0.53 11.54 -26.40
C ILE A 40 -0.73 11.63 -25.51
N GLN A 41 -1.63 12.55 -25.91
CA GLN A 41 -3.11 12.52 -25.88
C GLN A 41 -3.82 11.85 -24.69
N ASP A 42 -4.41 12.69 -23.84
CA ASP A 42 -5.60 12.32 -23.06
C ASP A 42 -6.74 11.94 -24.02
N ASP A 43 -7.04 10.64 -24.09
CA ASP A 43 -8.32 10.13 -24.61
C ASP A 43 -9.01 9.41 -23.45
N PHE A 44 -9.72 10.20 -22.63
CA PHE A 44 -10.76 9.68 -21.76
C PHE A 44 -12.03 9.50 -22.61
N SER A 45 -12.38 8.24 -22.88
CA SER A 45 -13.77 7.84 -23.17
C SER A 45 -14.56 7.68 -21.87
#